data_AF-G2NE48-F1
#
_entry.id   AF-G2NE48-F1
#
_cell.length_a   1.000
_cell.length_b   1.000
_cell.length_c   1.000
_cell.angle_alpha   90.00
_cell.angle_beta   90.00
_cell.angle_gamma   90.00
#
_symmetry.space_group_name_H-M   'P 1'
#
loop_
_entity.id
_entity.type
_entity.pdbx_description
1 polymer ?
#
loop_
_entity_poly.entity_id
_entity_poly.type
_entity_poly.pdbx_seq_one_letter_code
_entity_poly.pdbx_strand_id
1 'polypeptide(L)'
;MARDYDSQLLESVGVRRRRMRDALLFGAQRARRTADERLGKAFAGVAVAAVLCAGCVGWSFLQHTLAKQQAEQEKQQRQTQQYEQPAN
;
A
#
# COMPACT_ATOMS: atom_id res chain seq x y z
N MET A 1 -1.50 47.47 -24.54
CA MET A 1 -2.20 46.85 -25.68
C MET A 1 -1.64 45.48 -26.07
N ALA A 2 -0.32 45.26 -26.19
CA ALA A 2 0.22 43.91 -26.47
C ALA A 2 0.06 42.90 -25.31
N ARG A 3 0.08 43.39 -24.05
CA ARG A 3 -0.04 42.54 -22.87
C ARG A 3 -1.44 41.92 -22.69
N ASP A 4 -2.47 42.61 -23.18
CA ASP A 4 -3.87 42.16 -23.12
C ASP A 4 -4.18 41.06 -24.16
N TYR A 5 -3.39 41.00 -25.23
CA TYR A 5 -3.44 39.95 -26.24
C TYR A 5 -2.80 38.65 -25.72
N ASP A 6 -1.68 38.76 -25.02
CA ASP A 6 -0.97 37.61 -24.44
C ASP A 6 -1.77 36.96 -23.29
N SER A 7 -2.42 37.78 -22.46
CA SER A 7 -3.31 37.27 -21.41
C SER A 7 -4.57 36.58 -21.99
N GLN A 8 -5.16 37.11 -23.06
CA GLN A 8 -6.25 36.43 -23.78
C GLN A 8 -5.80 35.11 -24.43
N LEU A 9 -4.60 35.08 -25.00
CA LEU A 9 -4.00 33.86 -25.52
C LEU A 9 -3.82 32.82 -24.41
N LEU A 10 -3.23 33.21 -23.28
CA LEU A 10 -2.98 32.34 -22.13
C LEU A 10 -4.28 31.81 -21.50
N GLU A 11 -5.32 32.63 -21.37
CA GLU A 11 -6.65 32.16 -20.93
C GLU A 11 -7.24 31.14 -21.91
N SER A 12 -7.16 31.41 -23.22
CA SER A 12 -7.73 30.52 -24.23
C SER A 12 -7.05 29.14 -24.28
N VAL A 13 -5.71 29.09 -24.18
CA VAL A 13 -4.98 27.80 -24.11
C VAL A 13 -5.17 27.12 -22.77
N GLY A 14 -5.29 27.88 -21.68
CA GLY A 14 -5.59 27.36 -20.35
C GLY A 14 -6.93 26.60 -20.34
N VAL A 15 -7.97 27.19 -20.91
CA VAL A 15 -9.30 26.57 -21.03
C VAL A 15 -9.26 25.34 -21.94
N ARG A 16 -8.54 25.39 -23.07
CA ARG A 16 -8.40 24.25 -23.97
C ARG A 16 -7.65 23.09 -23.32
N ARG A 17 -6.56 23.36 -22.61
CA ARG A 17 -5.82 22.35 -21.82
C ARG A 17 -6.69 21.78 -20.73
N ARG A 18 -7.45 22.61 -20.01
CA ARG A 18 -8.34 22.16 -18.94
C ARG A 18 -9.46 21.29 -19.48
N ARG A 19 -10.10 21.66 -20.60
CA ARG A 19 -11.11 20.84 -21.28
C ARG A 19 -10.54 19.53 -21.83
N MET A 20 -9.34 19.54 -22.41
CA MET A 20 -8.64 18.33 -22.86
C MET A 20 -8.29 17.42 -21.68
N ARG A 21 -7.81 18.00 -20.57
CA ARG A 21 -7.46 17.26 -19.36
C ARG A 21 -8.69 16.69 -18.68
N ASP A 22 -9.79 17.44 -18.63
CA ASP A 22 -11.07 16.95 -18.12
C ASP A 22 -11.65 15.89 -19.06
N ALA A 23 -11.47 16.00 -20.38
CA ALA A 23 -11.85 14.95 -21.33
C ALA A 23 -10.95 13.72 -21.25
N LEU A 24 -9.68 13.84 -20.88
CA LEU A 24 -8.78 12.71 -20.68
C LEU A 24 -8.98 12.02 -19.33
N LEU A 25 -9.17 12.82 -18.26
CA LEU A 25 -9.40 12.32 -16.91
C LEU A 25 -10.81 11.78 -16.73
N PHE A 26 -11.80 12.35 -17.42
CA PHE A 26 -13.20 11.96 -17.27
C PHE A 26 -13.82 11.30 -18.52
N GLY A 27 -13.23 11.45 -19.71
CA GLY A 27 -13.71 10.80 -20.95
C GLY A 27 -15.12 11.24 -21.40
N ALA A 28 -15.44 11.06 -22.68
CA ALA A 28 -16.80 11.27 -23.18
C ALA A 28 -17.77 10.41 -22.35
N GLN A 29 -18.61 11.06 -21.54
CA GLN A 29 -19.71 10.62 -20.64
C GLN A 29 -19.89 9.12 -20.29
N ARG A 30 -19.75 8.20 -21.25
CA ARG A 30 -19.71 6.74 -21.11
C ARG A 30 -18.45 6.21 -20.41
N ALA A 31 -17.33 6.92 -20.55
CA ALA A 31 -16.08 6.59 -19.85
C ALA A 31 -16.10 6.97 -18.36
N ARG A 32 -16.87 7.99 -17.94
CA ARG A 32 -17.01 8.35 -16.51
C ARG A 32 -17.53 7.20 -15.66
N ARG A 33 -18.63 6.56 -16.09
CA ARG A 33 -19.21 5.44 -15.32
C ARG A 33 -18.25 4.26 -15.18
N THR A 34 -17.55 3.90 -16.25
CA THR A 34 -16.60 2.79 -16.22
C THR A 34 -15.30 3.15 -15.53
N ALA A 35 -14.86 4.41 -15.59
CA ALA A 35 -13.68 4.89 -14.88
C ALA A 35 -13.92 4.96 -13.37
N ASP A 36 -15.04 5.54 -12.91
CA ASP A 36 -15.36 5.60 -11.47
C ASP A 36 -15.47 4.19 -10.86
N GLU A 37 -16.06 3.24 -11.59
CA GLU A 37 -16.20 1.87 -11.11
C GLU A 37 -14.88 1.08 -11.14
N ARG A 38 -14.01 1.35 -12.12
CA ARG A 38 -12.65 0.77 -12.17
C ARG A 38 -11.72 1.40 -11.13
N LEU A 39 -11.86 2.70 -10.86
CA LEU A 39 -11.13 3.40 -9.81
C LEU A 39 -11.53 2.88 -8.43
N GLY A 40 -12.83 2.67 -8.18
CA GLY A 40 -13.29 2.01 -6.96
C GLY A 40 -12.68 0.62 -6.76
N LYS A 41 -12.62 -0.19 -7.83
CA LYS A 41 -11.94 -1.51 -7.81
C LYS A 41 -10.43 -1.39 -7.60
N ALA A 42 -9.77 -0.37 -8.16
CA ALA A 42 -8.35 -0.12 -7.94
C ALA A 42 -8.06 0.28 -6.48
N PHE A 43 -8.86 1.17 -5.89
CA PHE A 43 -8.74 1.54 -4.47
C PHE A 43 -8.99 0.33 -3.55
N ALA A 44 -9.98 -0.50 -3.86
CA ALA A 44 -10.20 -1.75 -3.14
C ALA A 44 -8.99 -2.69 -3.23
N GLY A 45 -8.38 -2.82 -4.42
CA GLY A 45 -7.16 -3.60 -4.61
C GLY A 45 -5.97 -3.06 -3.80
N VAL A 46 -5.78 -1.75 -3.77
CA VAL A 46 -4.74 -1.09 -2.95
C VAL A 46 -4.97 -1.34 -1.46
N ALA A 47 -6.21 -1.24 -0.99
CA ALA A 47 -6.55 -1.52 0.41
C ALA A 47 -6.25 -2.98 0.78
N VAL A 48 -6.63 -3.94 -0.07
CA VAL A 48 -6.32 -5.36 0.13
C VAL A 48 -4.81 -5.61 0.14
N ALA A 49 -4.06 -5.02 -0.80
CA ALA A 49 -2.62 -5.15 -0.85
C ALA A 49 -1.93 -4.58 0.40
N ALA A 50 -2.42 -3.44 0.90
CA ALA A 50 -1.92 -2.83 2.13
C ALA A 50 -2.16 -3.74 3.36
N VAL A 51 -3.36 -4.32 3.48
CA VAL A 51 -3.68 -5.25 4.57
C VAL A 51 -2.83 -6.51 4.49
N LEU A 52 -2.65 -7.08 3.30
CA LEU A 52 -1.78 -8.26 3.11
C LEU A 52 -0.33 -7.96 3.50
N CYS A 53 0.20 -6.81 3.08
CA CYS A 53 1.56 -6.40 3.42
C CYS A 53 1.73 -6.25 4.94
N ALA A 54 0.78 -5.56 5.61
CA ALA A 54 0.79 -5.41 7.06
C ALA A 54 0.64 -6.75 7.80
N GLY A 55 -0.20 -7.65 7.28
CA GLY A 55 -0.40 -8.99 7.83
C GLY A 55 0.87 -9.85 7.77
N CYS A 56 1.58 -9.84 6.63
CA CYS A 56 2.85 -10.56 6.48
C CYS A 56 3.90 -10.08 7.49
N VAL A 57 4.06 -8.77 7.65
CA VAL A 57 5.03 -8.20 8.61
C VAL A 57 4.65 -8.55 10.06
N GLY A 58 3.36 -8.48 10.39
CA GLY A 58 2.86 -8.87 11.71
C GLY A 58 3.12 -10.35 12.05
N TRP A 59 2.94 -11.25 11.07
CA TRP A 59 3.19 -12.68 11.26
C TRP A 59 4.67 -13.00 11.52
N SER A 60 5.58 -12.35 10.78
CA SER A 60 7.03 -12.51 11.01
C SER A 60 7.44 -12.08 12.42
N PHE A 61 6.87 -10.99 12.94
CA PHE A 61 7.16 -10.54 14.31
C PHE A 61 6.65 -11.52 15.36
N LEU A 62 5.44 -12.06 15.16
CA LEU A 62 4.82 -12.99 16.09
C LEU A 62 5.61 -14.31 16.15
N GLN A 63 6.02 -14.83 15.00
CA GLN A 63 6.79 -16.07 14.90
C GLN A 63 8.19 -15.93 15.52
N HIS A 64 8.87 -14.81 15.30
CA HIS A 64 10.16 -14.52 15.92
C HIS A 64 10.07 -14.46 17.46
N THR A 65 8.98 -13.88 17.99
CA THR A 65 8.77 -13.77 19.43
C THR A 65 8.49 -15.15 20.06
N LEU A 66 7.67 -15.98 19.40
CA LEU A 66 7.38 -17.34 19.84
C LEU A 66 8.62 -18.25 19.81
N ALA A 67 9.40 -18.19 18.73
CA ALA A 67 10.63 -18.97 18.59
C ALA A 67 11.66 -18.62 19.68
N LYS A 68 11.75 -17.34 20.05
CA LYS A 68 12.67 -16.89 21.11
C LYS A 68 12.31 -17.49 22.48
N GLN A 69 11.01 -17.56 22.82
CA GLN A 69 10.57 -18.16 24.08
C GLN A 69 10.78 -19.68 24.10
N GLN A 70 10.52 -20.36 23.00
CA GLN A 70 10.78 -21.80 22.88
C GLN A 70 12.27 -22.13 23.03
N ALA A 71 13.15 -21.32 22.42
CA ALA A 71 14.59 -21.49 22.52
C ALA A 71 15.12 -21.30 23.95
N GLU A 72 14.53 -20.40 24.75
CA GLU A 72 14.88 -20.23 26.16
C GLU A 72 14.39 -21.41 27.02
N GLN A 73 13.18 -21.91 26.77
CA GLN A 73 12.66 -23.10 27.45
C GLN A 73 13.47 -24.37 27.15
N GLU A 74 13.84 -24.60 25.89
CA GLU A 74 14.70 -25.73 25.52
C GLU A 74 16.07 -25.65 26.18
N LYS A 75 16.67 -24.46 26.27
CA LYS A 75 17.95 -24.29 26.97
C LYS A 75 17.81 -24.62 28.44
N GLN A 76 16.73 -24.18 29.08
CA GLN A 76 16.48 -24.44 30.50
C GLN A 76 16.21 -25.93 30.75
N GLN A 77 15.45 -26.59 29.87
CA GLN A 77 15.21 -28.04 29.93
C GLN A 77 16.47 -28.87 29.68
N ARG A 78 17.31 -28.47 28.72
CA ARG A 78 18.60 -29.12 28.50
C ARG A 78 19.52 -28.96 29.70
N GLN A 79 19.51 -27.79 30.35
CA GLN A 79 20.28 -27.56 31.57
C GLN A 79 19.79 -28.42 32.73
N THR A 80 18.47 -28.55 32.94
CA THR A 80 17.92 -29.42 33.98
C THR A 80 18.16 -30.90 33.67
N GLN A 81 18.00 -31.35 32.42
CA GLN A 81 18.32 -32.73 32.05
C GLN A 81 19.81 -33.04 32.20
N GLN A 82 20.69 -32.09 31.88
CA GLN A 82 22.12 -32.27 32.07
C GLN A 82 22.54 -32.26 33.55
N TYR A 83 21.74 -31.64 34.42
CA TYR A 83 21.89 -31.74 35.88
C TYR A 83 21.34 -33.06 36.44
N GLU A 84 20.30 -33.61 35.81
CA GLU A 84 19.66 -34.88 36.19
C GLU A 84 20.32 -36.11 35.57
N GLN A 85 21.31 -35.96 34.68
CA GLN A 85 22.06 -37.09 34.12
C GLN A 85 23.23 -37.42 35.07
N PRO A 86 23.12 -38.42 35.97
CA PRO A 86 24.21 -38.78 36.85
C PRO A 86 25.37 -39.32 36.03
N ALA A 87 26.52 -38.67 36.14
CA ALA A 87 27.78 -39.15 35.58
C ALA A 87 28.18 -40.43 36.33
N ASN A 88 27.97 -41.56 35.68
CA ASN A 88 28.39 -42.89 36.10
C ASN A 88 29.84 -43.19 35.73
#